data_AF-A0A0D1A6N7-F1
#
_entry.id   AF-A0A0D1A6N7-F1
#
_cell.length_a   1.000
_cell.length_b   1.000
_cell.length_c   1.000
_cell.angle_alpha   90.00
_cell.angle_beta   90.00
_cell.angle_gamma   90.00
#
_symmetry.space_group_name_H-M   'P 1'
#
loop_
_entity.id
_entity.type
_entity.pdbx_description
1 polymer ?
#
loop_
_entity_poly.entity_id
_entity_poly.type
_entity_poly.pdbx_seq_one_letter_code
_entity_poly.pdbx_strand_id
1 'polypeptide(L)'
;MSNIFGAPKAGVPNGPDEFRTVPAGDTVGSYSSYLDAQKAVDYLADQQFPVQLVSIVGNDLKMVERVTGRLSYPRVALSGALSGMWFGLFVGVMLSFFSPTGGYFSIVTSVLMGAAFFMLFGIVTYAMQRGKRDFTSTSQVVATNYDVVVAFEASHEARRMLQQLPMTTSDASAGAASYGQGGYQNQPFQQQGPEHGPQQGSGPQRPAGWSDPYGQKAPEAGSQPSTGAHAAPAAGHGPQAPAGEQGQHRAVPTPAVRYPDLPDGRPQYGVRVSDAPKQEDAPRQETAEGGNQH
;
A
#
# COMPACT_ATOMS: atom_id res chain seq x y z
N MET A 1 22.86 -20.85 34.61
CA MET A 1 21.73 -20.66 33.69
C MET A 1 20.82 -19.61 34.31
N SER A 2 20.97 -18.35 33.89
CA SER A 2 20.27 -17.21 34.47
C SER A 2 19.42 -16.55 33.38
N ASN A 3 18.13 -16.42 33.63
CA ASN A 3 17.15 -15.86 32.71
C ASN A 3 17.51 -14.41 32.34
N ILE A 4 17.79 -14.18 31.05
CA ILE A 4 18.07 -12.87 30.42
C ILE A 4 16.78 -12.12 30.05
N PHE A 5 15.61 -12.74 30.23
CA PHE A 5 14.31 -12.10 29.99
C PHE A 5 13.71 -11.58 31.29
N GLY A 6 14.24 -10.46 31.79
CA GLY A 6 13.51 -9.61 32.71
C GLY A 6 12.44 -8.85 31.93
N ALA A 7 11.17 -9.01 32.31
CA ALA A 7 10.10 -8.15 31.83
C ALA A 7 10.44 -6.67 32.15
N PRO A 8 10.15 -5.70 31.25
CA PRO A 8 10.41 -4.30 31.54
C PRO A 8 9.54 -3.86 32.72
N LYS A 9 10.21 -3.27 33.72
CA LYS A 9 9.57 -2.62 34.86
C LYS A 9 8.92 -1.33 34.35
N ALA A 10 7.65 -1.40 33.97
CA ALA A 10 6.85 -0.21 33.69
C ALA A 10 6.81 0.67 34.95
N GLY A 11 7.22 1.93 34.83
CA GLY A 11 7.03 2.94 35.88
C GLY A 11 8.27 3.63 36.46
N VAL A 12 9.42 3.61 35.77
CA VAL A 12 10.51 4.55 36.11
C VAL A 12 10.32 5.83 35.27
N PRO A 13 10.20 7.02 35.88
CA PRO A 13 9.87 8.26 35.17
C PRO A 13 10.94 8.76 34.18
N ASN A 14 12.06 8.04 34.00
CA ASN A 14 13.15 8.36 33.06
C ASN A 14 13.82 7.08 32.51
N GLY A 15 13.04 6.05 32.17
CA GLY A 15 13.54 4.79 31.59
C GLY A 15 13.60 4.79 30.05
N PRO A 16 14.31 3.84 29.42
CA PRO A 16 14.38 3.69 27.95
C PRO A 16 13.03 3.44 27.26
N ASP A 17 11.95 3.31 28.02
CA ASP A 17 10.57 3.22 27.54
C ASP A 17 10.03 4.53 26.98
N GLU A 18 10.59 5.69 27.35
CA GLU A 18 10.16 7.00 26.83
C GLU A 18 10.32 7.09 25.30
N PHE A 19 11.41 6.53 24.77
CA PHE A 19 11.65 6.42 23.31
C PHE A 19 10.72 5.43 22.60
N ARG A 20 9.94 4.64 23.35
CA ARG A 20 9.01 3.64 22.81
C ARG A 20 7.56 4.12 22.86
N THR A 21 7.28 5.25 23.51
CA THR A 21 5.97 5.86 23.63
C THR A 21 5.89 7.16 22.84
N VAL A 22 4.71 7.52 22.34
CA VAL A 22 4.51 8.84 21.72
C VAL A 22 4.72 9.90 22.82
N PRO A 23 5.54 10.94 22.58
CA PRO A 23 5.78 11.99 23.56
C PRO A 23 4.48 12.63 24.04
N ALA A 24 4.35 12.82 25.35
CA ALA A 24 3.20 13.49 25.96
C ALA A 24 3.38 15.01 25.91
N GLY A 25 2.36 15.73 25.42
CA GLY A 25 2.38 17.18 25.34
C GLY A 25 1.22 17.73 24.50
N ASP A 26 1.25 19.04 24.27
CA ASP A 26 0.31 19.73 23.38
C ASP A 26 0.93 19.93 22.00
N THR A 27 0.16 19.64 20.95
CA THR A 27 0.51 20.06 19.58
C THR A 27 0.47 21.58 19.49
N VAL A 28 1.58 22.19 19.12
CA VAL A 28 1.72 23.65 18.93
C VAL A 28 1.69 24.07 17.47
N GLY A 29 1.91 23.11 16.55
CA GLY A 29 1.77 23.29 15.11
C GLY A 29 1.74 21.95 14.38
N SER A 30 1.09 21.91 13.21
CA SER A 30 0.97 20.71 12.37
C SER A 30 1.38 21.05 10.94
N TYR A 31 2.33 20.30 10.39
CA TYR A 31 2.98 20.59 9.12
C TYR A 31 2.86 19.41 8.17
N SER A 32 2.76 19.66 6.86
CA SER A 32 2.67 18.59 5.85
C SER A 32 4.04 17.99 5.50
N SER A 33 5.12 18.72 5.80
CA SER A 33 6.50 18.35 5.51
C SER A 33 7.34 18.34 6.77
N TYR A 34 8.23 17.34 6.87
CA TYR A 34 9.19 17.27 7.96
C TYR A 34 10.10 18.50 8.01
N LEU A 35 10.47 19.05 6.85
CA LEU A 35 11.34 20.23 6.78
C LEU A 35 10.66 21.48 7.37
N ASP A 36 9.34 21.59 7.26
CA ASP A 36 8.63 22.74 7.82
C ASP A 36 8.43 22.58 9.33
N ALA A 37 8.15 21.36 9.80
CA ALA A 37 8.21 21.07 11.23
C ALA A 37 9.60 21.36 11.81
N GLN A 38 10.67 20.99 11.08
CA GLN A 38 12.05 21.27 11.49
C GLN A 38 12.32 22.77 11.59
N LYS A 39 11.94 23.56 10.57
CA LYS A 39 12.07 25.02 10.62
C LYS A 39 11.35 25.65 11.82
N ALA A 40 10.19 25.11 12.21
CA ALA A 40 9.48 25.59 13.39
C ALA A 40 10.26 25.30 14.69
N VAL A 41 10.88 24.11 14.80
CA VAL A 41 11.76 23.78 15.93
C VAL A 41 13.03 24.62 15.92
N ASP A 42 13.64 24.83 14.76
CA ASP A 42 14.83 25.68 14.61
C ASP A 42 14.51 27.13 15.04
N TYR A 43 13.35 27.66 14.66
CA TYR A 43 12.91 28.99 15.09
C TYR A 43 12.70 29.08 16.60
N LEU A 44 12.12 28.05 17.23
CA LEU A 44 12.03 27.99 18.69
C LEU A 44 13.43 27.99 19.32
N ALA A 45 14.38 27.23 18.77
CA ALA A 45 15.76 27.20 19.22
C ALA A 45 16.43 28.58 19.13
N ASP A 46 16.22 29.29 18.03
CA ASP A 46 16.75 30.64 17.79
C ASP A 46 16.20 31.68 18.76
N GLN A 47 15.00 31.46 19.32
CA GLN A 47 14.41 32.27 20.38
C GLN A 47 14.80 31.79 21.80
N GLN A 48 15.81 30.92 21.92
CA GLN A 48 16.28 30.32 23.16
C GLN A 48 15.21 29.50 23.91
N PHE A 49 14.22 28.97 23.18
CA PHE A 49 13.25 28.04 23.76
C PHE A 49 13.95 26.71 24.13
N PRO A 50 13.57 26.06 25.25
CA PRO A 50 14.13 24.75 25.64
C PRO A 50 13.67 23.64 24.69
N VAL A 51 14.43 23.43 23.60
CA VAL A 51 14.14 22.43 22.56
C VAL A 51 14.08 20.99 23.07
N GLN A 52 14.63 20.71 24.25
CA GLN A 52 14.53 19.40 24.90
C GLN A 52 13.08 19.04 25.24
N LEU A 53 12.19 20.04 25.36
CA LEU A 53 10.76 19.86 25.60
C LEU A 53 9.95 19.73 24.30
N VAL A 54 10.60 19.72 23.14
CA VAL A 54 9.95 19.72 21.82
C VAL A 54 10.17 18.38 21.14
N SER A 55 9.11 17.83 20.55
CA SER A 55 9.12 16.58 19.80
C SER A 55 8.43 16.76 18.45
N ILE A 56 8.97 16.18 17.39
CA ILE A 56 8.30 16.10 16.09
C ILE A 56 7.67 14.70 15.96
N VAL A 57 6.35 14.65 15.89
CA VAL A 57 5.56 13.41 15.81
C VAL A 57 5.00 13.26 14.40
N GLY A 58 5.42 12.19 13.71
CA GLY A 58 4.86 11.82 12.41
C GLY A 58 3.52 11.10 12.58
N ASN A 59 2.45 11.69 12.06
CA ASN A 59 1.10 11.14 12.10
C ASN A 59 0.71 10.50 10.76
N ASP A 60 -0.31 9.64 10.81
CA ASP A 60 -0.88 8.96 9.63
C ASP A 60 0.18 8.27 8.78
N LEU A 61 0.93 7.36 9.42
CA LEU A 61 1.99 6.61 8.79
C LEU A 61 1.42 5.72 7.68
N LYS A 62 1.91 5.94 6.47
CA LYS A 62 1.61 5.13 5.29
C LYS A 62 2.81 4.28 4.96
N MET A 63 2.58 2.97 4.83
CA MET A 63 3.56 2.09 4.22
C MET A 63 3.43 2.22 2.70
N VAL A 64 4.45 2.79 2.06
CA VAL A 64 4.53 2.96 0.61
C VAL A 64 5.45 1.87 0.06
N GLU A 65 4.89 0.99 -0.75
CA GLU A 65 5.65 0.03 -1.53
C GLU A 65 6.01 0.66 -2.87
N ARG A 66 7.28 1.04 -3.04
CA ARG A 66 7.77 1.61 -4.30
C ARG A 66 8.26 0.47 -5.20
N VAL A 67 7.55 0.24 -6.30
CA VAL A 67 7.95 -0.71 -7.34
C VAL A 67 9.11 -0.10 -8.14
N THR A 68 10.30 -0.69 -8.03
CA THR A 68 11.53 -0.17 -8.64
C THR A 68 11.78 -0.76 -10.03
N GLY A 69 11.12 -1.85 -10.40
CA GLY A 69 11.21 -2.43 -11.74
C GLY A 69 10.73 -3.86 -11.82
N ARG A 70 10.73 -4.41 -13.04
CA ARG A 70 10.42 -5.82 -13.29
C ARG A 70 11.62 -6.70 -12.99
N LEU A 71 11.39 -7.79 -12.25
CA LEU A 71 12.39 -8.83 -12.08
C LEU A 71 12.38 -9.71 -13.33
N SER A 72 13.51 -9.82 -14.02
CA SER A 72 13.60 -10.54 -15.29
C SER A 72 14.82 -11.47 -15.30
N TYR A 73 14.73 -12.56 -16.07
CA TYR A 73 15.82 -13.53 -16.21
C TYR A 73 17.16 -12.88 -16.55
N PRO A 74 17.27 -11.94 -17.52
CA PRO A 74 18.55 -11.30 -17.82
C PRO A 74 19.13 -10.53 -16.63
N ARG A 75 18.27 -9.85 -15.86
CA ARG A 75 18.72 -9.08 -14.70
C ARG A 75 19.25 -9.99 -13.59
N VAL A 76 18.56 -11.09 -13.32
CA VAL A 76 18.99 -12.08 -12.32
C VAL A 76 20.24 -12.82 -12.78
N ALA A 77 20.31 -13.20 -14.06
CA ALA A 77 21.48 -13.83 -14.65
C ALA A 77 22.71 -12.94 -14.53
N LEU A 78 22.57 -11.64 -14.84
CA LEU A 78 23.64 -10.67 -14.72
C LEU A 78 24.10 -10.49 -13.26
N SER A 79 23.17 -10.31 -12.31
CA SER A 79 23.53 -10.19 -10.89
C SER A 79 24.18 -11.45 -10.33
N GLY A 80 23.71 -12.62 -10.76
CA GLY A 80 24.31 -13.91 -10.43
C GLY A 80 25.73 -14.02 -11.00
N ALA A 81 25.92 -13.69 -12.29
CA ALA A 81 27.22 -13.72 -12.93
C ALA A 81 28.23 -12.80 -12.27
N LEU A 82 27.84 -11.56 -11.91
CA LEU A 82 28.71 -10.61 -11.20
C LEU A 82 29.13 -11.14 -9.82
N SER A 83 28.18 -11.69 -9.07
CA SER A 83 28.47 -12.32 -7.77
C SER A 83 29.40 -13.53 -7.93
N GLY A 84 29.17 -14.32 -8.99
CA GLY A 84 29.99 -15.46 -9.37
C GLY A 84 31.40 -15.10 -9.82
N MET A 85 31.57 -13.97 -10.53
CA MET A 85 32.89 -13.46 -10.91
C MET A 85 33.70 -13.07 -9.67
N TRP A 86 33.07 -12.40 -8.70
CA TRP A 86 33.75 -12.05 -7.44
C TRP A 86 34.15 -13.29 -6.65
N PHE A 87 33.25 -14.27 -6.50
CA PHE A 87 33.56 -15.53 -5.84
C PHE A 87 34.64 -16.33 -6.59
N GLY A 88 34.52 -16.43 -7.91
CA GLY A 88 35.48 -17.10 -8.78
C GLY A 88 36.85 -16.42 -8.78
N LEU A 89 36.90 -15.09 -8.68
CA LEU A 89 38.14 -14.33 -8.49
C LEU A 89 38.80 -14.71 -7.17
N PHE A 90 38.03 -14.72 -6.08
CA PHE A 90 38.52 -15.10 -4.76
C PHE A 90 39.09 -16.53 -4.76
N VAL A 91 38.33 -17.50 -5.27
CA VAL A 91 38.76 -18.91 -5.38
C VAL A 91 39.98 -19.02 -6.30
N GLY A 92 39.96 -18.32 -7.43
CA GLY A 92 41.05 -18.31 -8.41
C GLY A 92 42.35 -17.78 -7.84
N VAL A 93 42.30 -16.69 -7.06
CA VAL A 93 43.47 -16.15 -6.35
C VAL A 93 43.97 -17.15 -5.31
N MET A 94 43.09 -17.80 -4.55
CA MET A 94 43.52 -18.84 -3.61
C MET A 94 44.21 -20.02 -4.33
N LEU A 95 43.62 -20.52 -5.41
CA LEU A 95 44.19 -21.60 -6.21
C LEU A 95 45.49 -21.19 -6.91
N SER A 96 45.67 -19.90 -7.21
CA SER A 96 46.87 -19.38 -7.85
C SER A 96 48.13 -19.60 -7.03
N PHE A 97 48.04 -19.58 -5.70
CA PHE A 97 49.18 -19.85 -4.80
C PHE A 97 49.68 -21.30 -4.87
N PHE A 98 48.85 -22.22 -5.35
CA PHE A 98 49.17 -23.64 -5.50
C PHE A 98 49.47 -24.03 -6.96
N SER A 99 49.44 -23.09 -7.91
CA SER A 99 49.61 -23.35 -9.34
C SER A 99 51.09 -23.31 -9.78
N PRO A 100 51.69 -24.42 -10.23
CA PRO A 100 53.09 -24.46 -10.67
C PRO A 100 53.33 -23.73 -12.00
N THR A 101 52.30 -23.63 -12.84
CA THR A 101 52.36 -23.15 -14.23
C THR A 101 51.93 -21.68 -14.39
N GLY A 102 51.82 -20.95 -13.28
CA GLY A 102 51.40 -19.55 -13.23
C GLY A 102 49.94 -19.40 -12.77
N GLY A 103 49.70 -18.38 -11.95
CA GLY A 103 48.39 -18.14 -11.31
C GLY A 103 47.29 -17.60 -12.22
N TYR A 104 47.68 -16.99 -13.34
CA TYR A 104 46.75 -16.29 -14.24
C TYR A 104 45.68 -17.20 -14.84
N PHE A 105 46.05 -18.39 -15.31
CA PHE A 105 45.10 -19.34 -15.89
C PHE A 105 44.06 -19.81 -14.86
N SER A 106 44.50 -20.11 -13.63
CA SER A 106 43.61 -20.51 -12.53
C SER A 106 42.65 -19.39 -12.13
N ILE A 107 43.10 -18.13 -12.15
CA ILE A 107 42.25 -16.97 -11.86
C ILE A 107 41.19 -16.80 -12.96
N VAL A 108 41.59 -16.73 -14.23
CA VAL A 108 40.64 -16.51 -15.34
C VAL A 108 39.62 -17.64 -15.43
N THR A 109 40.06 -18.89 -15.32
CA THR A 109 39.15 -20.05 -15.39
C THR A 109 38.19 -20.08 -14.21
N SER A 110 38.65 -19.80 -12.99
CA SER A 110 37.77 -19.74 -11.80
C SER A 110 36.75 -18.61 -11.88
N VAL A 111 37.14 -17.44 -12.39
CA VAL A 111 36.20 -16.31 -12.61
C VAL A 111 35.11 -16.69 -13.60
N LEU A 112 35.47 -17.26 -14.75
CA LEU A 112 34.51 -17.67 -15.77
C LEU A 112 33.58 -18.78 -15.27
N MET A 113 34.14 -19.77 -14.57
CA MET A 113 33.37 -20.88 -14.01
C MET A 113 32.43 -20.40 -12.90
N GLY A 114 32.91 -19.53 -12.01
CA GLY A 114 32.11 -18.90 -10.97
C GLY A 114 30.97 -18.07 -11.54
N ALA A 115 31.25 -17.26 -12.57
CA ALA A 115 30.23 -16.48 -13.27
C ALA A 115 29.15 -17.37 -13.88
N ALA A 116 29.53 -18.41 -14.62
CA ALA A 116 28.59 -19.34 -15.25
C ALA A 116 27.76 -20.09 -14.20
N PHE A 117 28.39 -20.60 -13.14
CA PHE A 117 27.71 -21.33 -12.08
C PHE A 117 26.68 -20.47 -11.35
N PHE A 118 27.07 -19.28 -10.85
CA PHE A 118 26.14 -18.41 -10.14
C PHE A 118 25.08 -17.77 -11.05
N MET A 119 25.38 -17.56 -12.34
CA MET A 119 24.38 -17.18 -13.33
C MET A 119 23.28 -18.24 -13.43
N LEU A 120 23.65 -19.50 -13.68
CA LEU A 120 22.70 -20.61 -13.78
C LEU A 120 21.96 -20.84 -12.47
N PHE A 121 22.68 -20.83 -11.35
CA PHE A 121 22.09 -20.95 -10.02
C PHE A 121 21.06 -19.85 -9.74
N GLY A 122 21.38 -18.60 -10.07
CA GLY A 122 20.46 -17.47 -9.94
C GLY A 122 19.22 -17.64 -10.80
N ILE A 123 19.37 -18.08 -12.06
CA ILE A 123 18.26 -18.36 -12.97
C ILE A 123 17.35 -19.46 -12.43
N VAL A 124 17.91 -20.59 -11.99
CA VAL A 124 17.15 -21.72 -11.43
C VAL A 124 16.41 -21.31 -10.17
N THR A 125 17.12 -20.62 -9.26
CA THR A 125 16.57 -20.12 -8.00
C THR A 125 15.42 -19.14 -8.25
N TYR A 126 15.57 -18.25 -9.23
CA TYR A 126 14.50 -17.35 -9.67
C TYR A 126 13.33 -18.09 -10.30
N ALA A 127 13.59 -19.09 -11.16
CA ALA A 127 12.53 -19.91 -11.77
C ALA A 127 11.70 -20.65 -10.71
N MET A 128 12.31 -21.14 -9.63
CA MET A 128 11.61 -21.78 -8.51
C MET A 128 10.74 -20.81 -7.70
N GLN A 129 11.09 -19.53 -7.66
CA GLN A 129 10.36 -18.49 -6.92
C GLN A 129 9.42 -17.66 -7.82
N ARG A 130 9.49 -17.87 -9.14
CA ARG A 130 8.74 -17.14 -10.14
C ARG A 130 7.24 -17.38 -9.96
N GLY A 131 6.44 -16.32 -10.16
CA GLY A 131 4.98 -16.38 -10.07
C GLY A 131 4.39 -15.76 -8.80
N LYS A 132 5.19 -15.46 -7.77
CA LYS A 132 4.71 -14.73 -6.58
C LYS A 132 5.04 -13.24 -6.59
N ARG A 133 6.14 -12.82 -7.23
CA ARG A 133 6.56 -11.40 -7.36
C ARG A 133 7.40 -11.17 -8.63
N ASP A 134 6.79 -10.65 -9.69
CA ASP A 134 7.51 -10.25 -10.92
C ASP A 134 8.08 -8.83 -10.85
N PHE A 135 8.14 -8.27 -9.65
CA PHE A 135 8.54 -6.90 -9.38
C PHE A 135 9.51 -6.85 -8.21
N THR A 136 10.53 -6.02 -8.35
CA THR A 136 11.35 -5.58 -7.22
C THR A 136 10.69 -4.36 -6.59
N SER A 137 10.59 -4.37 -5.27
CA SER A 137 9.94 -3.31 -4.51
C SER A 137 10.75 -2.98 -3.27
N THR A 138 10.71 -1.71 -2.88
CA THR A 138 11.26 -1.23 -1.60
C THR A 138 10.11 -0.72 -0.75
N SER A 139 9.95 -1.27 0.45
CA SER A 139 8.94 -0.83 1.42
C SER A 139 9.50 0.31 2.26
N GLN A 140 8.71 1.38 2.39
CA GLN A 140 9.10 2.60 3.10
C GLN A 140 7.91 3.04 3.97
N VAL A 141 8.16 3.56 5.16
CA VAL A 141 7.11 4.18 5.99
C VAL A 141 7.26 5.69 5.91
N VAL A 142 6.17 6.39 5.56
CA VAL A 142 6.16 7.85 5.37
C VAL A 142 4.97 8.41 6.14
N ALA A 143 5.18 9.46 6.94
CA ALA A 143 4.10 10.17 7.62
C ALA A 143 3.39 11.11 6.64
N THR A 144 2.07 11.29 6.81
CA THR A 144 1.30 12.24 5.99
C THR A 144 1.40 13.66 6.57
N ASN A 145 1.50 13.78 7.89
CA ASN A 145 1.60 15.04 8.61
C ASN A 145 2.60 14.91 9.76
N TYR A 146 3.17 16.03 10.18
CA TYR A 146 4.16 16.14 11.24
C TYR A 146 3.71 17.18 12.25
N ASP A 147 3.42 16.74 13.47
CA ASP A 147 3.04 17.61 14.57
C ASP A 147 4.28 17.98 15.38
N VAL A 148 4.42 19.27 15.69
CA VAL A 148 5.37 19.73 16.70
C VAL A 148 4.63 19.72 18.04
N VAL A 149 5.02 18.80 18.91
CA VAL A 149 4.45 18.60 20.24
C VAL A 149 5.41 19.17 21.28
N VAL A 150 4.89 19.93 22.22
CA VAL A 150 5.67 20.55 23.30
C VAL A 150 5.11 20.12 24.64
N ALA A 151 5.97 19.90 25.63
CA ALA A 151 5.55 19.61 27.00
C ALA A 151 4.53 20.65 27.51
N PHE A 152 3.54 20.20 28.29
CA PHE A 152 2.38 21.01 28.68
C PHE A 152 2.75 22.32 29.39
N GLU A 153 3.83 22.31 30.19
CA GLU A 153 4.31 23.46 30.94
C GLU A 153 4.80 24.62 30.06
N ALA A 154 5.27 24.33 28.83
CA ALA A 154 5.89 25.30 27.93
C ALA A 154 5.10 25.50 26.62
N SER A 155 4.00 24.77 26.43
CA SER A 155 3.22 24.77 25.18
C SER A 155 2.64 26.15 24.81
N HIS A 156 2.20 26.92 25.81
CA HIS A 156 1.64 28.25 25.62
C HIS A 156 2.68 29.26 25.12
N GLU A 157 3.90 29.17 25.65
CA GLU A 157 5.00 30.03 25.24
C GLU A 157 5.47 29.70 23.82
N ALA A 158 5.65 28.41 23.52
CA ALA A 158 5.99 27.95 22.18
C ALA A 158 4.96 28.41 21.13
N ARG A 159 3.65 28.32 21.42
CA ARG A 159 2.60 28.83 20.54
C ARG A 159 2.72 30.32 20.27
N ARG A 160 3.01 31.14 21.29
CA ARG A 160 3.20 32.60 21.12
C ARG A 160 4.41 32.93 20.25
N MET A 161 5.49 32.16 20.37
CA MET A 161 6.68 32.33 19.53
C MET A 161 6.37 31.91 18.09
N LEU A 162 5.78 30.73 17.88
CA LEU A 162 5.45 30.23 16.54
C LEU A 162 4.44 31.10 15.77
N GLN A 163 3.61 31.89 16.45
CA GLN A 163 2.75 32.89 15.79
C GLN A 163 3.55 33.98 15.06
N GLN A 164 4.81 34.21 15.45
CA GLN A 164 5.70 35.20 14.84
C GLN A 164 6.58 34.58 13.74
N LEU A 165 6.53 33.26 13.55
CA LEU A 165 7.28 32.56 12.51
C LEU A 165 6.69 32.91 11.12
N PRO A 166 7.47 33.51 10.21
CA PRO A 166 7.02 33.77 8.86
C PRO A 166 7.03 32.47 8.05
N MET A 167 5.92 31.74 8.07
CA MET A 167 5.64 30.59 7.20
C MET A 167 4.41 30.84 6.34
N THR A 168 4.36 30.21 5.16
CA THR A 168 3.12 30.24 4.37
C THR A 168 2.08 29.37 5.08
N THR A 169 0.82 29.80 5.08
CA THR A 169 -0.28 29.04 5.70
C THR A 169 -0.41 27.65 5.09
N SER A 170 -0.03 27.46 3.82
CA SER A 170 0.02 26.15 3.16
C SER A 170 1.01 25.17 3.79
N ASP A 171 2.12 25.66 4.35
CA ASP A 171 3.11 24.85 5.06
C ASP A 171 2.64 24.47 6.48
N ALA A 172 1.87 25.37 7.12
CA ALA A 172 1.38 25.25 8.50
C ALA A 172 -0.05 24.69 8.65
N SER A 173 -0.79 24.52 7.55
CA SER A 173 -2.19 24.07 7.59
C SER A 173 -2.38 22.75 6.84
N ALA A 174 -2.23 21.66 7.57
CA ALA A 174 -2.86 20.38 7.26
C ALA A 174 -3.51 19.68 8.47
N GLY A 175 -3.49 20.31 9.67
CA GLY A 175 -3.98 19.69 10.92
C GLY A 175 -4.94 20.54 11.76
N ALA A 176 -5.29 21.77 11.37
CA ALA A 176 -6.21 22.62 12.14
C ALA A 176 -7.70 22.22 12.01
N ALA A 177 -8.00 20.95 11.73
CA ALA A 177 -9.31 20.39 12.00
C ALA A 177 -9.38 20.13 13.50
N SER A 178 -9.78 21.16 14.24
CA SER A 178 -10.22 21.05 15.63
C SER A 178 -11.13 19.81 15.76
N TYR A 179 -10.74 18.84 16.58
CA TYR A 179 -11.61 17.73 16.99
C TYR A 179 -12.73 18.29 17.87
N GLY A 180 -13.65 19.02 17.24
CA GLY A 180 -14.90 19.49 17.83
C GLY A 180 -15.87 18.33 17.94
N GLN A 181 -16.02 17.85 19.16
CA GLN A 181 -17.09 17.01 19.70
C GLN A 181 -18.46 17.31 19.05
N GLY A 182 -18.86 16.51 18.05
CA GLY A 182 -20.19 16.54 17.47
C GLY A 182 -21.17 15.69 18.28
N GLY A 183 -21.88 16.32 19.21
CA GLY A 183 -22.98 15.71 19.94
C GLY A 183 -24.18 15.42 19.02
N TYR A 184 -24.63 14.17 18.99
CA TYR A 184 -25.87 13.78 18.34
C TYR A 184 -27.06 14.33 19.13
N GLN A 185 -27.60 15.48 18.72
CA GLN A 185 -28.87 15.96 19.22
C GLN A 185 -29.99 15.54 18.27
N ASN A 186 -30.72 14.50 18.69
CA ASN A 186 -31.96 14.00 18.10
C ASN A 186 -32.97 15.14 17.88
N GLN A 187 -33.43 15.34 16.64
CA GLN A 187 -34.64 16.12 16.37
C GLN A 187 -35.85 15.19 16.19
N PRO A 188 -36.98 15.40 16.89
CA PRO A 188 -38.17 14.59 16.73
C PRO A 188 -38.99 15.03 15.51
N PHE A 189 -39.44 14.07 14.72
CA PHE A 189 -40.32 14.26 13.57
C PHE A 189 -41.75 14.55 14.06
N GLN A 190 -42.33 15.70 13.68
CA GLN A 190 -43.78 15.91 13.76
C GLN A 190 -44.41 15.56 12.40
N GLN A 191 -45.31 14.57 12.43
CA GLN A 191 -46.19 14.18 11.34
C GLN A 191 -47.36 15.17 11.23
N GLN A 192 -47.64 15.66 10.02
CA GLN A 192 -48.95 16.17 9.60
C GLN A 192 -49.03 16.08 8.06
N GLY A 193 -49.90 15.20 7.54
CA GLY A 193 -50.33 15.17 6.13
C GLY A 193 -51.50 16.15 5.87
N PRO A 194 -52.04 16.29 4.63
CA PRO A 194 -52.31 15.17 3.71
C PRO A 194 -52.04 15.40 2.19
N GLU A 195 -51.88 14.25 1.51
CA GLU A 195 -52.21 13.93 0.10
C GLU A 195 -51.47 14.63 -1.07
N HIS A 196 -50.93 13.83 -2.01
CA HIS A 196 -51.09 13.85 -3.50
C HIS A 196 -49.91 13.14 -4.22
N GLY A 197 -50.20 12.01 -4.91
CA GLY A 197 -49.48 11.50 -6.11
C GLY A 197 -48.25 10.57 -5.93
N PRO A 198 -48.09 9.50 -6.74
CA PRO A 198 -46.89 8.66 -6.72
C PRO A 198 -45.82 9.27 -7.63
N GLN A 199 -44.73 9.80 -7.06
CA GLN A 199 -43.58 10.25 -7.84
C GLN A 199 -42.32 9.47 -7.42
N GLN A 200 -41.74 8.79 -8.41
CA GLN A 200 -40.51 8.01 -8.32
C GLN A 200 -39.35 8.89 -7.83
N GLY A 201 -38.64 8.42 -6.81
CA GLY A 201 -37.58 9.17 -6.14
C GLY A 201 -36.41 9.49 -7.07
N SER A 202 -36.08 10.78 -7.17
CA SER A 202 -34.85 11.28 -7.77
C SER A 202 -33.66 11.01 -6.85
N GLY A 203 -32.71 10.18 -7.31
CA GLY A 203 -31.37 10.10 -6.74
C GLY A 203 -30.62 11.44 -6.88
N PRO A 204 -29.53 11.65 -6.12
CA PRO A 204 -28.81 12.92 -6.10
C PRO A 204 -28.37 13.34 -7.51
N GLN A 205 -28.74 14.55 -7.94
CA GLN A 205 -28.39 15.08 -9.25
C GLN A 205 -26.86 15.20 -9.41
N ARG A 206 -26.38 14.63 -10.50
CA ARG A 206 -24.99 14.67 -10.97
C ARG A 206 -24.60 16.10 -11.39
N PRO A 207 -23.42 16.62 -11.01
CA PRO A 207 -22.97 17.96 -11.42
C PRO A 207 -22.87 18.11 -12.95
N ALA A 208 -23.32 19.26 -13.47
CA ALA A 208 -23.46 19.54 -14.90
C ALA A 208 -22.15 19.57 -15.72
N GLY A 209 -20.98 19.44 -15.07
CA GLY A 209 -19.67 19.39 -15.73
C GLY A 209 -19.02 18.01 -15.80
N TRP A 210 -19.68 16.96 -15.31
CA TRP A 210 -19.06 15.63 -15.24
C TRP A 210 -19.42 14.74 -16.44
N SER A 211 -18.58 14.74 -17.48
CA SER A 211 -18.64 13.81 -18.62
C SER A 211 -18.04 12.44 -18.25
N ASP A 212 -18.79 11.34 -18.47
CA ASP A 212 -18.31 9.96 -18.25
C ASP A 212 -17.25 9.54 -19.28
N PRO A 213 -15.99 9.29 -18.87
CA PRO A 213 -14.94 8.84 -19.80
C PRO A 213 -15.07 7.37 -20.22
N TYR A 214 -16.08 6.65 -19.72
CA TYR A 214 -16.32 5.23 -20.01
C TYR A 214 -17.68 4.95 -20.66
N GLY A 215 -18.42 6.00 -21.05
CA GLY A 215 -19.67 5.88 -21.80
C GLY A 215 -19.41 5.55 -23.27
N GLN A 216 -19.97 4.44 -23.75
CA GLN A 216 -19.89 3.97 -25.14
C GLN A 216 -20.46 5.05 -26.09
N LYS A 217 -19.67 5.45 -27.10
CA LYS A 217 -20.16 6.28 -28.21
C LYS A 217 -21.16 5.46 -29.05
N ALA A 218 -22.43 5.84 -29.03
CA ALA A 218 -23.40 5.41 -30.03
C ALA A 218 -23.11 6.12 -31.37
N PRO A 219 -23.31 5.47 -32.53
CA PRO A 219 -23.07 6.07 -33.83
C PRO A 219 -24.21 7.05 -34.17
N GLU A 220 -23.90 8.34 -34.23
CA GLU A 220 -24.85 9.38 -34.62
C GLU A 220 -24.95 9.46 -36.15
N ALA A 221 -26.14 9.13 -36.65
CA ALA A 221 -26.54 9.31 -38.02
C ALA A 221 -26.91 10.77 -38.28
N GLY A 222 -26.25 11.37 -39.28
CA GLY A 222 -26.81 12.35 -40.21
C GLY A 222 -27.30 13.71 -39.68
N SER A 223 -26.52 14.76 -39.91
CA SER A 223 -27.05 16.03 -40.43
C SER A 223 -25.93 16.89 -41.04
N GLN A 224 -26.13 17.27 -42.31
CA GLN A 224 -25.31 18.22 -43.07
C GLN A 224 -25.47 19.65 -42.52
N PRO A 225 -24.50 20.54 -42.78
CA PRO A 225 -24.77 21.56 -43.80
C PRO A 225 -23.61 21.81 -44.78
N SER A 226 -24.00 22.44 -45.88
CA SER A 226 -23.27 22.75 -47.11
C SER A 226 -22.18 23.81 -46.98
N THR A 227 -21.15 23.72 -47.81
CA THR A 227 -20.63 24.82 -48.67
C THR A 227 -19.47 24.33 -49.56
N GLY A 228 -19.51 24.68 -50.85
CA GLY A 228 -18.32 25.02 -51.65
C GLY A 228 -17.59 23.95 -52.48
N ALA A 229 -18.08 23.75 -53.71
CA ALA A 229 -17.35 23.60 -54.99
C ALA A 229 -16.13 22.62 -55.12
N HIS A 230 -16.23 21.67 -56.06
CA HIS A 230 -15.45 21.55 -57.32
C HIS A 230 -15.40 20.09 -57.87
N ALA A 231 -15.88 19.94 -59.11
CA ALA A 231 -15.50 19.02 -60.21
C ALA A 231 -15.38 17.47 -60.05
N ALA A 232 -15.95 16.77 -61.05
CA ALA A 232 -16.11 15.32 -61.25
C ALA A 232 -14.89 14.63 -61.95
N PRO A 233 -14.99 13.39 -62.52
CA PRO A 233 -15.40 12.07 -62.00
C PRO A 233 -14.34 10.95 -62.29
N ALA A 234 -14.48 9.73 -61.74
CA ALA A 234 -14.33 8.45 -62.47
C ALA A 234 -14.33 7.18 -61.57
N ALA A 235 -15.21 6.25 -61.97
CA ALA A 235 -15.07 4.78 -62.06
C ALA A 235 -14.53 3.92 -60.89
N GLY A 236 -15.34 2.91 -60.51
CA GLY A 236 -14.79 1.57 -60.23
C GLY A 236 -15.53 0.68 -59.22
N HIS A 237 -16.29 -0.29 -59.75
CA HIS A 237 -16.46 -1.69 -59.33
C HIS A 237 -17.00 -2.06 -57.92
N GLY A 238 -18.11 -2.82 -57.92
CA GLY A 238 -18.65 -3.58 -56.78
C GLY A 238 -17.84 -4.85 -56.41
N PRO A 239 -18.35 -5.81 -55.59
CA PRO A 239 -19.73 -6.32 -55.64
C PRO A 239 -20.47 -6.51 -54.30
N GLN A 240 -21.78 -6.68 -54.43
CA GLN A 240 -22.75 -7.11 -53.42
C GLN A 240 -22.79 -8.64 -53.25
N ALA A 241 -23.04 -9.13 -52.03
CA ALA A 241 -23.75 -10.38 -51.68
C ALA A 241 -24.02 -10.43 -50.15
N PRO A 242 -24.88 -11.31 -49.61
CA PRO A 242 -26.34 -11.26 -49.66
C PRO A 242 -26.99 -11.20 -48.26
N ALA A 243 -28.29 -10.95 -48.25
CA ALA A 243 -29.14 -10.95 -47.06
C ALA A 243 -29.53 -12.38 -46.63
N GLY A 244 -29.66 -12.60 -45.32
CA GLY A 244 -30.43 -13.69 -44.73
C GLY A 244 -29.70 -14.43 -43.60
N GLU A 245 -30.05 -14.14 -42.35
CA GLU A 245 -30.59 -15.11 -41.38
C GLU A 245 -30.50 -14.59 -39.94
N GLN A 246 -31.64 -14.70 -39.26
CA GLN A 246 -31.90 -14.27 -37.90
C GLN A 246 -31.18 -15.22 -36.92
N GLY A 247 -30.15 -14.72 -36.23
CA GLY A 247 -29.49 -15.44 -35.14
C GLY A 247 -29.66 -14.70 -33.83
N GLN A 248 -30.48 -15.23 -32.92
CA GLN A 248 -30.52 -14.81 -31.52
C GLN A 248 -29.18 -15.17 -30.85
N HIS A 249 -28.25 -14.21 -30.72
CA HIS A 249 -27.05 -14.41 -29.92
C HIS A 249 -27.30 -13.99 -28.47
N ARG A 250 -27.75 -15.00 -27.71
CA ARG A 250 -27.74 -15.13 -26.25
C ARG A 250 -26.51 -14.42 -25.64
N ALA A 251 -26.75 -13.41 -24.81
CA ALA A 251 -25.71 -12.87 -23.93
C ALA A 251 -25.20 -13.99 -23.02
N VAL A 252 -23.90 -14.29 -23.09
CA VAL A 252 -23.22 -15.23 -22.21
C VAL A 252 -23.06 -14.56 -20.84
N PRO A 253 -23.65 -15.07 -19.75
CA PRO A 253 -23.44 -14.48 -18.44
C PRO A 253 -22.00 -14.80 -17.99
N THR A 254 -21.22 -13.76 -17.72
CA THR A 254 -19.92 -13.87 -17.06
C THR A 254 -20.12 -14.49 -15.67
N PRO A 255 -19.35 -15.52 -15.27
CA PRO A 255 -19.50 -16.11 -13.94
C PRO A 255 -18.97 -15.12 -12.89
N ALA A 256 -19.89 -14.45 -12.19
CA ALA A 256 -19.57 -13.78 -10.95
C ALA A 256 -19.17 -14.86 -9.93
N VAL A 257 -17.92 -14.87 -9.49
CA VAL A 257 -17.47 -15.73 -8.39
C VAL A 257 -18.20 -15.27 -7.13
N ARG A 258 -19.29 -15.95 -6.79
CA ARG A 258 -20.09 -15.67 -5.60
C ARG A 258 -19.58 -16.54 -4.46
N TYR A 259 -18.91 -15.91 -3.50
CA TYR A 259 -18.53 -16.59 -2.26
C TYR A 259 -19.78 -16.71 -1.37
N PRO A 260 -20.03 -17.88 -0.75
CA PRO A 260 -21.11 -18.02 0.21
C PRO A 260 -20.81 -17.20 1.48
N ASP A 261 -21.80 -16.46 1.96
CA ASP A 261 -21.73 -15.76 3.24
C ASP A 261 -21.60 -16.76 4.41
N LEU A 262 -21.13 -16.30 5.58
CA LEU A 262 -21.18 -17.14 6.79
C LEU A 262 -22.64 -17.46 7.15
N PRO A 263 -22.92 -18.47 7.99
CA PRO A 263 -24.27 -18.87 8.40
C PRO A 263 -25.12 -17.74 9.02
N ASP A 264 -24.46 -16.67 9.46
CA ASP A 264 -25.02 -15.45 10.06
C ASP A 264 -25.22 -14.31 9.02
N GLY A 265 -24.98 -14.56 7.73
CA GLY A 265 -25.28 -13.65 6.62
C GLY A 265 -24.26 -12.53 6.40
N ARG A 266 -23.11 -12.55 7.09
CA ARG A 266 -22.04 -11.56 6.89
C ARG A 266 -21.03 -12.02 5.83
N PRO A 267 -20.47 -11.09 5.04
CA PRO A 267 -19.48 -11.41 4.03
C PRO A 267 -18.13 -11.81 4.65
N GLN A 268 -17.43 -12.76 4.04
CA GLN A 268 -16.21 -13.41 4.54
C GLN A 268 -14.93 -12.53 4.63
N TYR A 269 -15.00 -11.25 4.27
CA TYR A 269 -13.82 -10.40 4.23
C TYR A 269 -13.39 -10.01 5.66
N GLY A 270 -12.18 -10.40 6.08
CA GLY A 270 -11.54 -9.90 7.31
C GLY A 270 -11.62 -10.79 8.55
N VAL A 271 -12.13 -12.03 8.46
CA VAL A 271 -12.12 -12.97 9.59
C VAL A 271 -10.74 -13.62 9.71
N ARG A 272 -10.09 -13.51 10.87
CA ARG A 272 -8.86 -14.25 11.16
C ARG A 272 -9.23 -15.72 11.37
N VAL A 273 -8.44 -16.64 10.80
CA VAL A 273 -8.62 -18.11 10.90
C VAL A 273 -8.60 -18.62 12.37
N SER A 274 -8.38 -17.74 13.34
CA SER A 274 -8.38 -17.99 14.78
C SER A 274 -9.78 -18.09 15.41
N ASP A 275 -10.84 -17.56 14.78
CA ASP A 275 -12.17 -17.41 15.40
C ASP A 275 -13.22 -18.40 14.88
N ALA A 276 -12.80 -19.49 14.21
CA ALA A 276 -13.70 -20.62 13.96
C ALA A 276 -13.93 -21.38 15.28
N PRO A 277 -15.19 -21.64 15.70
CA PRO A 277 -15.43 -22.45 16.89
C PRO A 277 -14.84 -23.83 16.65
N LYS A 278 -13.92 -24.24 17.55
CA LYS A 278 -13.36 -25.58 17.60
C LYS A 278 -14.53 -26.57 17.65
N GLN A 279 -14.62 -27.40 16.62
CA GLN A 279 -15.52 -28.52 16.56
C GLN A 279 -15.15 -29.48 17.71
N GLU A 280 -16.03 -29.54 18.70
CA GLU A 280 -15.89 -30.35 19.91
C GLU A 280 -16.01 -31.83 19.50
N ASP A 281 -14.87 -32.50 19.38
CA ASP A 281 -14.80 -33.95 19.18
C ASP A 281 -15.40 -34.65 20.40
N ALA A 282 -16.56 -35.27 20.20
CA ALA A 282 -17.21 -36.12 21.18
C ALA A 282 -16.35 -37.36 21.48
N PRO A 283 -16.17 -37.77 22.75
CA PRO A 283 -15.37 -38.95 23.08
C PRO A 283 -16.12 -40.22 22.69
N ARG A 284 -15.43 -41.08 21.92
CA ARG A 284 -15.84 -42.47 21.67
C ARG A 284 -15.86 -43.21 23.01
N GLN A 285 -17.02 -43.77 23.35
CA GLN A 285 -17.17 -44.73 24.43
C GLN A 285 -16.30 -45.94 24.16
N GLU A 286 -15.28 -46.11 24.99
CA GLU A 286 -14.48 -47.32 25.10
C GLU A 286 -15.14 -48.19 26.17
N THR A 287 -15.91 -49.19 25.72
CA THR A 287 -16.54 -50.19 26.57
C THR A 287 -15.45 -51.10 27.13
N ALA A 288 -14.99 -50.81 28.34
CA ALA A 288 -14.23 -51.74 29.15
C ALA A 288 -15.20 -52.54 30.02
N GLU A 289 -15.46 -53.79 29.64
CA GLU A 289 -16.12 -54.78 30.49
C GLU A 289 -15.03 -55.66 31.12
N GLY A 290 -14.99 -55.70 32.47
CA GLY A 290 -14.09 -56.55 33.26
C GLY A 290 -14.31 -58.04 32.95
N GLY A 291 -13.33 -58.92 33.01
CA GLY A 291 -12.48 -59.19 34.18
C GLY A 291 -13.10 -60.31 35.02
N ASN A 292 -12.77 -61.59 34.73
CA ASN A 292 -12.62 -62.65 35.75
C ASN A 292 -12.31 -64.06 35.17
N GLN A 293 -11.27 -64.66 35.75
CA GLN A 293 -11.19 -66.03 36.31
C GLN A 293 -11.29 -67.30 35.43
N HIS A 294 -10.28 -68.15 35.73
CA HIS A 294 -10.04 -69.58 35.44
C HIS A 294 -9.36 -69.95 34.12
#